data_AF-A0A920T8E8-F1
#
_entry.id   AF-A0A920T8E8-F1
#
_cell.length_a   1.000
_cell.length_b   1.000
_cell.length_c   1.000
_cell.angle_alpha   90.00
_cell.angle_beta   90.00
_cell.angle_gamma   90.00
#
_symmetry.space_group_name_H-M   'P 1'
#
loop_
_entity.id
_entity.type
_entity.pdbx_description
1 polymer ?
#
loop_
_entity_poly.entity_id
_entity_poly.type
_entity_poly.pdbx_seq_one_letter_code
_entity_poly.pdbx_strand_id
1 'polypeptide(L)'
;MINELCVIRSLVSREGDHHRGVYLAKTGYRPDQTLTHPSLGAILAKERWNAGIAIPQHVSRGSDQRPARGGFLGAQYDAYKIYNPGGRLRNIASRADKTRQQRRLAGLNVVSRTFRRGRTVAARATQHRLMVDRALAMMNADQLKAFQLDLDDESRSTVKLYGDSRFGRGCLVARRLVQAGVRAIEVTLPGWDTHANNFEGHREQAGILDPALFALITDLKQHDLLDSTIVLVLGEFGRTPTSIHSTDETTGLMDTVALSEEEAWQLAVCWEPPIPPAQTQTDTSS
;
A
#
# COMPACT_ATOMS: atom_id res chain seq x y z
N MET A 1 21.62 -5.79 -4.94
CA MET A 1 20.24 -5.58 -5.42
C MET A 1 19.87 -6.56 -6.54
N ILE A 2 20.69 -6.74 -7.59
CA ILE A 2 20.40 -7.70 -8.69
C ILE A 2 20.08 -9.13 -8.20
N ASN A 3 20.77 -9.62 -7.17
CA ASN A 3 20.53 -10.97 -6.62
C ASN A 3 19.22 -11.09 -5.83
N GLU A 4 18.54 -9.98 -5.53
CA GLU A 4 17.28 -9.92 -4.75
C GLU A 4 16.07 -9.65 -5.67
N LEU A 5 16.27 -9.64 -6.99
CA LEU A 5 15.25 -9.30 -7.98
C LEU A 5 14.80 -10.55 -8.74
N CYS A 6 13.49 -10.76 -8.80
CA CYS A 6 12.88 -11.74 -9.69
C CYS A 6 11.96 -11.02 -10.69
N VAL A 7 12.26 -11.12 -11.99
CA VAL A 7 11.50 -10.45 -13.04
C VAL A 7 10.48 -11.42 -13.64
N ILE A 8 9.19 -11.06 -13.55
CA ILE A 8 8.09 -11.83 -14.14
C ILE A 8 7.60 -11.11 -15.40
N ARG A 9 7.87 -11.70 -16.58
CA ARG A 9 7.44 -11.15 -17.89
C ARG A 9 6.20 -11.84 -18.48
N SER A 10 5.62 -12.78 -17.76
CA SER A 10 4.48 -13.58 -18.23
C SER A 10 3.11 -12.96 -17.87
N LEU A 11 3.09 -11.80 -17.22
CA LEU A 11 1.86 -11.07 -16.89
C LEU A 11 1.36 -10.36 -18.15
N VAL A 12 0.22 -10.81 -18.68
CA VAL A 12 -0.39 -10.25 -19.90
C VAL A 12 -1.82 -9.84 -19.63
N SER A 13 -2.18 -8.64 -20.08
CA SER A 13 -3.54 -8.10 -20.00
C SER A 13 -3.98 -7.54 -21.35
N ARG A 14 -5.30 -7.47 -21.56
CA ARG A 14 -5.92 -6.74 -22.70
C ARG A 14 -6.58 -5.44 -22.27
N GLU A 15 -6.36 -5.00 -21.03
CA GLU A 15 -6.86 -3.74 -20.51
C GLU A 15 -5.97 -2.60 -20.99
N GLY A 16 -6.56 -1.62 -21.70
CA GLY A 16 -5.89 -0.40 -22.16
C GLY A 16 -6.43 0.87 -21.51
N ASP A 17 -7.21 0.73 -20.44
CA ASP A 17 -7.78 1.84 -19.68
C ASP A 17 -7.18 1.86 -18.28
N HIS A 18 -6.70 3.02 -17.83
CA HIS A 18 -6.00 3.15 -16.55
C HIS A 18 -6.86 2.71 -15.34
N HIS A 19 -8.18 2.93 -15.40
CA HIS A 19 -9.05 2.48 -14.32
C HIS A 19 -9.09 0.96 -14.24
N ARG A 20 -9.28 0.32 -15.39
CA ARG A 20 -9.44 -1.12 -15.46
C ARG A 20 -8.11 -1.85 -15.25
N GLY A 21 -7.01 -1.28 -15.73
CA GLY A 21 -5.64 -1.74 -15.53
C GLY A 21 -5.26 -1.75 -14.05
N VAL A 22 -5.35 -0.60 -13.36
CA VAL A 22 -5.13 -0.52 -11.90
C VAL A 22 -6.00 -1.51 -11.11
N TYR A 23 -7.28 -1.65 -11.46
CA TYR A 23 -8.15 -2.59 -10.76
C TYR A 23 -7.73 -4.05 -10.97
N LEU A 24 -7.36 -4.41 -12.20
CA LEU A 24 -6.86 -5.75 -12.54
C LEU A 24 -5.55 -6.05 -11.81
N ALA A 25 -4.60 -5.12 -11.81
CA ALA A 25 -3.34 -5.22 -11.07
C ALA A 25 -3.54 -5.53 -9.58
N LYS A 26 -4.51 -4.85 -8.96
CA LYS A 26 -4.78 -4.99 -7.52
C LYS A 26 -5.57 -6.24 -7.14
N THR A 27 -6.46 -6.71 -8.01
CA THR A 27 -7.48 -7.72 -7.66
C THR A 27 -7.33 -9.03 -8.44
N GLY A 28 -6.69 -9.01 -9.61
CA GLY A 28 -6.69 -10.12 -10.56
C GLY A 28 -7.97 -10.25 -11.40
N TYR A 29 -8.94 -9.34 -11.23
CA TYR A 29 -10.22 -9.36 -11.94
C TYR A 29 -10.43 -8.11 -12.78
N ARG A 30 -11.25 -8.22 -13.83
CA ARG A 30 -11.80 -7.04 -14.50
C ARG A 30 -12.89 -6.41 -13.60
N PRO A 31 -13.07 -5.08 -13.63
CA PRO A 31 -14.15 -4.45 -12.89
C PRO A 31 -15.51 -5.03 -13.27
N ASP A 32 -16.30 -5.38 -12.26
CA ASP A 32 -17.68 -5.82 -12.39
C ASP A 32 -18.62 -4.75 -11.82
N GLN A 33 -19.79 -4.57 -12.42
CA GLN A 33 -20.75 -3.54 -12.00
C GLN A 33 -21.50 -3.92 -10.71
N THR A 34 -21.61 -5.21 -10.43
CA THR A 34 -22.37 -5.76 -9.31
C THR A 34 -21.47 -6.14 -8.14
N LEU A 35 -20.19 -6.40 -8.40
CA LEU A 35 -19.25 -6.92 -7.43
C LEU A 35 -17.95 -6.10 -7.37
N THR A 36 -17.52 -5.78 -6.15
CA THR A 36 -16.15 -5.31 -5.91
C THR A 36 -15.31 -6.47 -5.37
N HIS A 37 -14.31 -6.89 -6.13
CA HIS A 37 -13.33 -7.89 -5.71
C HIS A 37 -12.38 -7.30 -4.65
N PRO A 38 -11.95 -8.09 -3.66
CA PRO A 38 -10.90 -7.68 -2.74
C PRO A 38 -9.58 -7.53 -3.49
N SER A 39 -8.82 -6.51 -3.10
CA SER A 39 -7.41 -6.39 -3.46
C SER A 39 -6.55 -7.46 -2.77
N LEU A 40 -5.37 -7.74 -3.32
CA LEU A 40 -4.39 -8.63 -2.71
C LEU A 40 -4.07 -8.22 -1.26
N GLY A 41 -3.89 -6.92 -1.01
CA GLY A 41 -3.64 -6.40 0.33
C GLY A 41 -4.78 -6.65 1.31
N ALA A 42 -6.04 -6.61 0.85
CA ALA A 42 -7.19 -6.95 1.68
C ALA A 42 -7.28 -8.46 1.98
N ILE A 43 -6.94 -9.32 1.01
CA ILE A 43 -6.86 -10.76 1.22
C ILE A 43 -5.80 -11.07 2.29
N LEU A 44 -4.61 -10.50 2.16
CA LEU A 44 -3.52 -10.67 3.13
C LEU A 44 -3.90 -10.18 4.53
N ALA A 45 -4.52 -9.00 4.63
CA ALA A 45 -5.00 -8.47 5.90
C ALA A 45 -6.08 -9.34 6.54
N LYS A 46 -6.93 -10.00 5.74
CA LYS A 46 -7.92 -10.95 6.24
C LYS A 46 -7.28 -12.24 6.75
N GLU A 47 -6.40 -12.85 5.95
CA GLU A 47 -5.83 -14.17 6.27
C GLU A 47 -4.79 -14.11 7.41
N ARG A 48 -4.10 -12.97 7.56
CA ARG A 48 -3.01 -12.80 8.54
C ARG A 48 -3.28 -11.68 9.55
N TRP A 49 -4.54 -11.36 9.84
CA TRP A 49 -4.88 -10.29 10.78
C TRP A 49 -4.19 -10.46 12.14
N ASN A 50 -3.56 -9.40 12.66
CA ASN A 50 -2.93 -9.38 13.97
C ASN A 50 -3.69 -8.45 14.93
N ALA A 51 -4.36 -8.99 15.94
CA ALA A 51 -5.11 -8.19 16.91
C ALA A 51 -4.22 -7.28 17.79
N GLY A 52 -2.91 -7.56 17.89
CA GLY A 52 -1.95 -6.73 18.63
C GLY A 52 -1.51 -5.45 17.90
N ILE A 53 -1.94 -5.26 16.65
CA ILE A 53 -1.63 -4.06 15.87
C ILE A 53 -2.85 -3.15 15.87
N ALA A 54 -2.74 -2.03 16.59
CA ALA A 54 -3.83 -1.06 16.74
C ALA A 54 -3.94 -0.09 15.55
N ILE A 55 -2.92 -0.03 14.69
CA ILE A 55 -2.93 0.73 13.44
C ILE A 55 -3.51 -0.11 12.28
N PRO A 56 -3.97 0.53 11.19
CA PRO A 56 -4.47 -0.19 10.01
C PRO A 56 -3.42 -1.14 9.43
N GLN A 57 -3.83 -2.39 9.17
CA GLN A 57 -2.94 -3.44 8.63
C GLN A 57 -2.95 -3.53 7.10
N HIS A 58 -3.85 -2.78 6.45
CA HIS A 58 -3.88 -2.58 5.01
C HIS A 58 -3.82 -1.09 4.77
N VAL A 59 -2.79 -0.62 4.09
CA VAL A 59 -2.45 0.80 3.92
C VAL A 59 -2.20 1.08 2.46
N SER A 60 -2.73 2.20 1.95
CA SER A 60 -2.48 2.65 0.59
C SER A 60 -2.07 4.12 0.58
N ARG A 61 -1.00 4.43 -0.16
CA ARG A 61 -0.51 5.79 -0.32
C ARG A 61 -1.33 6.56 -1.35
N GLY A 62 -1.88 7.67 -0.91
CA GLY A 62 -2.99 8.38 -1.52
C GLY A 62 -2.70 9.43 -2.59
N SER A 63 -1.71 9.24 -3.47
CA SER A 63 -1.86 9.84 -4.81
C SER A 63 -2.77 9.00 -5.70
N ASP A 64 -3.03 7.75 -5.31
CA ASP A 64 -3.99 6.92 -6.02
C ASP A 64 -5.41 7.47 -5.83
N GLN A 65 -6.09 7.76 -6.94
CA GLN A 65 -7.50 8.10 -6.94
C GLN A 65 -8.34 6.96 -6.35
N ARG A 66 -7.82 5.73 -6.35
CA ARG A 66 -8.55 4.48 -6.04
C ARG A 66 -7.75 3.59 -5.08
N PRO A 67 -7.81 3.86 -3.77
CA PRO A 67 -7.15 3.01 -2.78
C PRO A 67 -7.65 1.57 -2.88
N ALA A 68 -6.76 0.63 -2.57
CA ALA A 68 -7.09 -0.79 -2.53
C ALA A 68 -8.27 -1.07 -1.57
N ARG A 69 -9.21 -1.93 -2.00
CA ARG A 69 -10.47 -2.18 -1.27
C ARG A 69 -10.57 -3.62 -0.79
N GLY A 70 -11.36 -3.82 0.26
CA GLY A 70 -11.77 -5.12 0.78
C GLY A 70 -12.89 -5.78 -0.03
N GLY A 71 -13.61 -5.00 -0.84
CA GLY A 71 -14.65 -5.55 -1.71
C GLY A 71 -15.68 -6.38 -0.95
N PHE A 72 -16.03 -7.55 -1.46
CA PHE A 72 -16.95 -8.48 -0.80
C PHE A 72 -16.44 -9.06 0.54
N LEU A 73 -15.15 -8.89 0.89
CA LEU A 73 -14.64 -9.23 2.23
C LEU A 73 -15.08 -8.22 3.30
N GLY A 74 -15.54 -7.04 2.88
CA GLY A 74 -16.08 -5.99 3.73
C GLY A 74 -15.11 -4.84 3.99
N ALA A 75 -15.70 -3.68 4.32
CA ALA A 75 -14.99 -2.42 4.50
C ALA A 75 -13.93 -2.43 5.62
N GLN A 76 -14.00 -3.40 6.54
CA GLN A 76 -12.99 -3.59 7.59
C GLN A 76 -11.60 -3.97 7.06
N TYR A 77 -11.51 -4.38 5.79
CA TYR A 77 -10.26 -4.68 5.08
C TYR A 77 -9.96 -3.66 3.97
N ASP A 78 -10.72 -2.56 3.87
CA ASP A 78 -10.36 -1.45 2.98
C ASP A 78 -9.01 -0.85 3.42
N ALA A 79 -8.20 -0.43 2.45
CA ALA A 79 -6.93 0.19 2.76
C ALA A 79 -7.14 1.55 3.44
N TYR A 80 -6.38 1.80 4.50
CA TYR A 80 -6.28 3.13 5.09
C TYR A 80 -5.44 4.04 4.18
N LYS A 81 -6.06 5.09 3.67
CA LYS A 81 -5.45 6.02 2.72
C LYS A 81 -4.59 7.08 3.42
N ILE A 82 -3.29 7.13 3.12
CA ILE A 82 -2.37 8.17 3.59
C ILE A 82 -2.16 9.22 2.50
N TYR A 83 -2.57 10.46 2.73
CA TYR A 83 -2.42 11.53 1.74
C TYR A 83 -1.01 12.14 1.69
N ASN A 84 -0.38 12.32 2.86
CA ASN A 84 0.94 12.93 2.97
C ASN A 84 1.87 12.03 3.79
N PRO A 85 2.63 11.13 3.15
CA PRO A 85 3.55 10.23 3.84
C PRO A 85 4.59 11.03 4.63
N GLY A 86 4.83 10.61 5.86
CA GLY A 86 5.76 11.25 6.78
C GLY A 86 5.22 12.50 7.47
N GLY A 87 4.12 13.07 6.98
CA GLY A 87 3.43 14.16 7.64
C GLY A 87 2.50 13.71 8.75
N ARG A 88 1.96 14.69 9.50
CA ARG A 88 0.91 14.43 10.50
C ARG A 88 -0.35 13.88 9.84
N LEU A 89 -0.83 12.75 10.37
CA LEU A 89 -2.10 12.17 9.94
C LEU A 89 -3.28 13.07 10.32
N ARG A 90 -4.25 13.16 9.42
CA ARG A 90 -5.45 13.99 9.60
C ARG A 90 -6.39 13.35 10.61
N ASN A 91 -7.02 14.17 11.45
CA ASN A 91 -8.10 13.77 12.37
C ASN A 91 -7.70 12.72 13.44
N ILE A 92 -6.42 12.61 13.80
CA ILE A 92 -5.96 11.68 14.84
C ILE A 92 -5.81 12.34 16.22
N ALA A 93 -5.59 13.64 16.27
CA ALA A 93 -5.64 14.37 17.54
C ALA A 93 -7.07 14.77 17.88
N SER A 94 -7.50 14.48 19.12
CA SER A 94 -8.76 15.02 19.64
C SER A 94 -8.68 16.55 19.72
N ARG A 95 -9.71 17.23 19.22
CA ARG A 95 -9.87 18.70 19.36
C ARG A 95 -10.56 19.10 20.67
N ALA A 96 -10.85 18.14 21.53
CA ALA A 96 -11.50 18.34 22.81
C ALA A 96 -10.57 17.85 23.92
N ASP A 97 -10.68 18.48 25.09
CA ASP A 97 -10.08 17.95 26.30
C ASP A 97 -10.61 16.54 26.62
N LYS A 98 -9.87 15.81 27.45
CA LYS A 98 -10.18 14.42 27.79
C LYS A 98 -11.60 14.26 28.36
N THR A 99 -12.02 15.16 29.25
CA THR A 99 -13.34 15.11 29.91
C THR A 99 -14.47 15.30 28.89
N ARG A 100 -14.34 16.29 28.02
CA ARG A 100 -15.31 16.56 26.94
C ARG A 100 -15.34 15.42 25.92
N GLN A 101 -14.20 14.84 25.58
CA GLN A 101 -14.14 13.69 24.68
C GLN A 101 -14.86 12.47 25.27
N GLN A 102 -14.61 12.14 26.55
CA GLN A 102 -15.31 11.05 27.24
C GLN A 102 -16.82 11.26 27.27
N ARG A 103 -17.28 12.48 27.59
CA ARG A 103 -18.72 12.82 27.56
C ARG A 103 -19.34 12.65 26.17
N ARG A 104 -18.63 13.04 25.11
CA ARG A 104 -19.07 12.85 23.72
C ARG A 104 -19.18 11.38 23.34
N LEU A 105 -18.20 10.56 23.73
CA LEU A 105 -18.25 9.11 23.49
C LEU A 105 -19.38 8.44 24.27
N ALA A 106 -19.64 8.87 25.50
CA ALA A 106 -20.79 8.40 26.27
C ALA A 106 -22.12 8.77 25.59
N GLY A 107 -22.28 10.01 25.13
CA GLY A 107 -23.46 10.44 24.37
C GLY A 107 -23.65 9.68 23.06
N LEU A 108 -22.56 9.47 22.29
CA LEU A 108 -22.58 8.66 21.07
C LEU A 108 -23.07 7.24 21.37
N ASN A 109 -22.58 6.62 22.45
CA ASN A 109 -23.00 5.28 22.85
C ASN A 109 -24.51 5.18 23.13
N VAL A 110 -25.12 6.22 23.71
CA VAL A 110 -26.58 6.28 23.92
C VAL A 110 -27.31 6.28 22.58
N VAL A 111 -26.93 7.19 21.66
CA VAL A 111 -27.54 7.32 20.34
C VAL A 111 -27.37 6.04 19.52
N SER A 112 -26.16 5.49 19.46
CA SER A 112 -25.86 4.25 18.73
C SER A 112 -26.63 3.04 19.29
N ARG A 113 -26.83 2.97 20.62
CA ARG A 113 -27.62 1.89 21.23
C ARG A 113 -29.09 1.99 20.83
N THR A 114 -29.67 3.18 20.88
CA THR A 114 -31.07 3.42 20.48
C THR A 114 -31.28 3.14 19.00
N PHE A 115 -30.37 3.57 18.13
CA PHE A 115 -30.43 3.29 16.69
C PHE A 115 -30.47 1.78 16.39
N ARG A 116 -29.67 0.99 17.10
CA ARG A 116 -29.58 -0.48 16.92
C ARG A 116 -30.83 -1.24 17.38
N ARG A 117 -31.66 -0.66 18.24
CA ARG A 117 -32.86 -1.33 18.77
C ARG A 117 -33.80 -1.65 17.60
N GLY A 118 -34.05 -2.94 17.37
CA GLY A 118 -34.85 -3.43 16.24
C GLY A 118 -34.15 -3.39 14.87
N ARG A 119 -32.85 -3.02 14.80
CA ARG A 119 -32.08 -2.87 13.55
C ARG A 119 -30.72 -3.58 13.59
N THR A 120 -30.61 -4.69 14.30
CA THR A 120 -29.32 -5.35 14.57
C THR A 120 -28.54 -5.69 13.31
N VAL A 121 -29.20 -6.26 12.29
CA VAL A 121 -28.57 -6.62 11.00
C VAL A 121 -28.13 -5.39 10.24
N ALA A 122 -29.03 -4.42 10.00
CA ALA A 122 -28.73 -3.19 9.28
C ALA A 122 -27.63 -2.38 9.97
N ALA A 123 -27.64 -2.30 11.31
CA ALA A 123 -26.63 -1.58 12.06
C ALA A 123 -25.29 -2.31 12.13
N ARG A 124 -25.26 -3.64 12.05
CA ARG A 124 -24.00 -4.39 11.90
C ARG A 124 -23.41 -4.15 10.50
N ALA A 125 -24.25 -4.11 9.48
CA ALA A 125 -23.82 -3.87 8.10
C ALA A 125 -23.09 -2.52 7.91
N THR A 126 -23.41 -1.49 8.71
CA THR A 126 -22.72 -0.19 8.62
C THR A 126 -21.28 -0.21 9.12
N GLN A 127 -20.87 -1.23 9.90
CA GLN A 127 -19.54 -1.32 10.54
C GLN A 127 -19.18 -0.10 11.42
N HIS A 128 -20.13 0.78 11.75
CA HIS A 128 -19.85 2.05 12.42
C HIS A 128 -19.11 1.88 13.74
N ARG A 129 -19.57 0.95 14.59
CA ARG A 129 -18.94 0.67 15.88
C ARG A 129 -17.50 0.18 15.72
N LEU A 130 -17.27 -0.76 14.79
CA LEU A 130 -15.94 -1.30 14.52
C LEU A 130 -14.97 -0.18 14.11
N MET A 131 -15.42 0.73 13.24
CA MET A 131 -14.60 1.84 12.76
C MET A 131 -14.30 2.85 13.89
N VAL A 132 -15.28 3.15 14.74
CA VAL A 132 -15.08 4.02 15.92
C VAL A 132 -14.09 3.39 16.90
N ASP A 133 -14.26 2.12 17.25
CA ASP A 133 -13.41 1.40 18.20
C ASP A 133 -11.96 1.35 17.68
N ARG A 134 -11.76 1.03 16.39
CA ARG A 134 -10.44 1.04 15.74
C ARG A 134 -9.80 2.43 15.68
N ALA A 135 -10.58 3.47 15.38
CA ALA A 135 -10.07 4.83 15.37
C ALA A 135 -9.56 5.25 16.76
N LEU A 136 -10.31 4.95 17.82
CA LEU A 136 -9.91 5.25 19.19
C LEU A 136 -8.67 4.46 19.62
N ALA A 137 -8.54 3.20 19.20
CA ALA A 137 -7.35 2.39 19.45
C ALA A 137 -6.12 3.02 18.75
N MET A 138 -6.25 3.33 17.46
CA MET A 138 -5.18 3.97 16.68
C MET A 138 -4.75 5.33 17.26
N MET A 139 -5.68 6.15 17.75
CA MET A 139 -5.38 7.47 18.33
C MET A 139 -4.47 7.41 19.55
N ASN A 140 -4.46 6.29 20.28
CA ASN A 140 -3.69 6.12 21.51
C ASN A 140 -2.51 5.15 21.33
N ALA A 141 -2.27 4.64 20.12
CA ALA A 141 -1.25 3.64 19.85
C ALA A 141 0.12 4.28 19.60
N ASP A 142 1.16 3.78 20.26
CA ASP A 142 2.55 4.19 19.97
C ASP A 142 2.97 3.85 18.52
N GLN A 143 2.38 2.79 17.96
CA GLN A 143 2.54 2.35 16.56
C GLN A 143 2.19 3.46 15.55
N LEU A 144 1.44 4.49 15.96
CA LEU A 144 1.11 5.64 15.12
C LEU A 144 2.35 6.39 14.62
N LYS A 145 3.46 6.35 15.36
CA LYS A 145 4.74 6.97 14.98
C LYS A 145 5.26 6.43 13.64
N ALA A 146 4.94 5.18 13.28
CA ALA A 146 5.35 4.60 12.00
C ALA A 146 4.88 5.40 10.76
N PHE A 147 3.79 6.17 10.87
CA PHE A 147 3.30 7.02 9.78
C PHE A 147 3.96 8.40 9.71
N GLN A 148 4.63 8.83 10.78
CA GLN A 148 5.04 10.22 10.98
C GLN A 148 6.57 10.28 10.98
N LEU A 149 7.14 10.83 9.91
CA LEU A 149 8.57 11.05 9.79
C LEU A 149 8.96 12.41 10.38
N ASP A 150 8.08 13.41 10.29
CA ASP A 150 8.36 14.78 10.75
C ASP A 150 8.47 14.92 12.27
N LEU A 151 8.07 13.89 13.04
CA LEU A 151 8.10 13.90 14.51
C LEU A 151 9.20 13.04 15.12
N ASP A 152 9.96 12.31 14.31
CA ASP A 152 10.99 11.38 14.76
C ASP A 152 12.37 11.78 14.22
N ASP A 153 13.43 11.39 14.92
CA ASP A 153 14.84 11.65 14.57
C ASP A 153 15.33 10.79 13.40
N GLU A 154 14.51 10.58 12.37
CA GLU A 154 14.98 9.89 11.18
C GLU A 154 16.06 10.73 10.52
N SER A 155 17.26 10.16 10.37
CA SER A 155 18.42 10.94 9.97
C SER A 155 18.18 11.60 8.61
N ARG A 156 18.64 12.85 8.44
CA ARG A 156 18.58 13.54 7.13
C ARG A 156 19.25 12.72 6.02
N SER A 157 20.26 11.93 6.38
CA SER A 157 20.91 10.96 5.49
C SER A 157 19.95 9.87 5.03
N THR A 158 19.13 9.30 5.92
CA THR A 158 18.12 8.28 5.56
C THR A 158 17.08 8.87 4.62
N VAL A 159 16.51 10.03 4.95
CA VAL A 159 15.51 10.68 4.08
C VAL A 159 16.11 10.99 2.71
N LYS A 160 17.37 11.45 2.66
CA LYS A 160 18.08 11.73 1.41
C LYS A 160 18.32 10.46 0.58
N LEU A 161 18.59 9.32 1.22
CA LEU A 161 18.80 8.04 0.54
C LEU A 161 17.57 7.59 -0.25
N TYR A 162 16.38 7.74 0.35
CA TYR A 162 15.10 7.47 -0.33
C TYR A 162 14.71 8.54 -1.37
N GLY A 163 15.40 9.68 -1.37
CA GLY A 163 15.04 10.86 -2.13
C GLY A 163 13.95 11.70 -1.44
N ASP A 164 14.04 13.03 -1.54
CA ASP A 164 13.04 13.95 -1.00
C ASP A 164 11.84 14.12 -1.94
N SER A 165 11.21 12.99 -2.25
CA SER A 165 9.99 12.91 -3.05
C SER A 165 8.85 12.31 -2.24
N ARG A 166 7.60 12.53 -2.67
CA ARG A 166 6.43 11.89 -2.03
C ARG A 166 6.51 10.37 -2.11
N PHE A 167 7.14 9.82 -3.15
CA PHE A 167 7.34 8.39 -3.32
C PHE A 167 8.41 7.85 -2.37
N GLY A 168 9.56 8.53 -2.28
CA GLY A 168 10.65 8.20 -1.36
C GLY A 168 10.20 8.20 0.11
N ARG A 169 9.53 9.28 0.54
CA ARG A 169 8.90 9.34 1.87
C ARG A 169 7.84 8.24 2.08
N GLY A 170 7.12 7.87 1.02
CA GLY A 170 6.18 6.75 1.03
C GLY A 170 6.85 5.40 1.29
N CYS A 171 7.96 5.13 0.61
CA CYS A 171 8.76 3.92 0.81
C CYS A 171 9.38 3.87 2.22
N LEU A 172 9.88 4.99 2.72
CA LEU A 172 10.40 5.08 4.09
C LEU A 172 9.31 4.81 5.13
N VAL A 173 8.12 5.38 4.97
CA VAL A 173 6.95 5.04 5.81
C VAL A 173 6.59 3.56 5.67
N ALA A 174 6.63 2.99 4.45
CA ALA A 174 6.36 1.58 4.24
C ALA A 174 7.32 0.68 5.04
N ARG A 175 8.62 0.98 5.06
CA ARG A 175 9.61 0.28 5.89
C ARG A 175 9.24 0.32 7.38
N ARG A 176 8.85 1.49 7.90
CA ARG A 176 8.42 1.63 9.30
C ARG A 176 7.13 0.88 9.60
N LEU A 177 6.20 0.83 8.65
CA LEU A 177 4.96 0.07 8.78
C LEU A 177 5.22 -1.43 8.77
N VAL A 178 6.17 -1.92 7.96
CA VAL A 178 6.64 -3.33 8.00
C VAL A 178 7.22 -3.62 9.39
N GLN A 179 8.09 -2.75 9.93
CA GLN A 179 8.62 -2.89 11.30
C GLN A 179 7.52 -2.92 12.37
N ALA A 180 6.44 -2.15 12.17
CA ALA A 180 5.27 -2.15 13.05
C ALA A 180 4.33 -3.36 12.85
N GLY A 181 4.61 -4.22 11.85
CA GLY A 181 3.89 -5.45 11.55
C GLY A 181 2.68 -5.30 10.62
N VAL A 182 2.56 -4.18 9.91
CA VAL A 182 1.48 -3.95 8.93
C VAL A 182 1.58 -4.98 7.80
N ARG A 183 0.44 -5.57 7.41
CA ARG A 183 0.41 -6.74 6.50
C ARG A 183 0.57 -6.38 5.04
N ALA A 184 -0.06 -5.28 4.62
CA ALA A 184 -0.04 -4.86 3.24
C ALA A 184 0.09 -3.34 3.16
N ILE A 185 1.13 -2.89 2.46
CA ILE A 185 1.39 -1.48 2.20
C ILE A 185 1.52 -1.28 0.71
N GLU A 186 0.73 -0.38 0.15
CA GLU A 186 0.81 0.03 -1.25
C GLU A 186 1.35 1.46 -1.35
N VAL A 187 2.37 1.63 -2.20
CA VAL A 187 3.01 2.91 -2.53
C VAL A 187 2.99 3.08 -4.05
N THR A 188 2.17 3.99 -4.54
CA THR A 188 2.10 4.28 -5.99
C THR A 188 3.14 5.33 -6.38
N LEU A 189 3.71 5.29 -7.58
CA LEU A 189 4.40 6.43 -8.20
C LEU A 189 3.60 6.87 -9.43
N PRO A 190 2.91 8.04 -9.42
CA PRO A 190 2.19 8.52 -10.60
C PRO A 190 3.16 9.18 -11.60
N GLY A 191 2.67 9.47 -12.81
CA GLY A 191 3.42 10.26 -13.81
C GLY A 191 4.05 9.45 -14.95
N TRP A 192 3.65 8.19 -15.10
CA TRP A 192 4.12 7.29 -16.17
C TRP A 192 3.26 7.32 -17.44
N ASP A 193 2.06 7.91 -17.41
CA ASP A 193 1.22 8.09 -18.60
C ASP A 193 1.65 9.34 -19.38
N THR A 194 2.82 9.26 -20.00
CA THR A 194 3.34 10.34 -20.84
C THR A 194 2.75 10.22 -22.25
N HIS A 195 2.17 11.30 -22.76
CA HIS A 195 1.61 11.37 -24.13
C HIS A 195 2.56 12.07 -25.12
N ALA A 196 3.71 12.52 -24.63
CA ALA A 196 4.78 13.19 -25.37
C ALA A 196 6.09 13.11 -24.56
N ASN A 197 7.24 13.18 -25.23
CA ASN A 197 8.58 13.10 -24.61
C ASN A 197 8.73 11.90 -23.64
N ASN A 198 8.31 10.72 -24.10
CA ASN A 198 8.26 9.52 -23.27
C ASN A 198 9.64 9.16 -22.69
N PHE A 199 10.71 9.26 -23.48
CA PHE A 199 12.06 8.95 -23.01
C PHE A 199 12.50 9.82 -21.84
N GLU A 200 12.28 11.14 -21.92
CA GLU A 200 12.59 12.08 -20.85
C GLU A 200 11.70 11.84 -19.64
N GLY A 201 10.38 11.70 -19.85
CA GLY A 201 9.43 11.48 -18.77
C GLY A 201 9.69 10.18 -18.00
N HIS A 202 9.94 9.07 -18.70
CA HIS A 202 10.30 7.79 -18.06
C HIS A 202 11.65 7.87 -17.36
N ARG A 203 12.65 8.59 -17.90
CA ARG A 203 13.94 8.81 -17.23
C ARG A 203 13.75 9.59 -15.92
N GLU A 204 12.91 10.61 -15.90
CA GLU A 204 12.58 11.37 -14.69
C GLU A 204 11.88 10.48 -13.65
N GLN A 205 10.89 9.67 -14.07
CA GLN A 205 10.20 8.76 -13.16
C GLN A 205 11.13 7.66 -12.61
N ALA A 206 11.99 7.10 -13.45
CA ALA A 206 13.01 6.13 -13.04
C ALA A 206 13.98 6.74 -12.03
N GLY A 207 14.35 8.02 -12.20
CA GLY A 207 15.18 8.77 -11.25
C GLY A 207 14.54 8.97 -9.87
N ILE A 208 13.22 8.82 -9.75
CA ILE A 208 12.49 8.83 -8.47
C ILE A 208 12.33 7.40 -7.92
N LEU A 209 11.99 6.44 -8.79
CA LEU A 209 11.72 5.05 -8.42
C LEU A 209 12.97 4.32 -7.91
N ASP A 210 14.05 4.36 -8.69
CA ASP A 210 15.27 3.59 -8.45
C ASP A 210 15.91 3.86 -7.08
N PRO A 211 16.22 5.12 -6.68
CA PRO A 211 16.85 5.38 -5.38
C PRO A 211 15.93 4.99 -4.22
N ALA A 212 14.63 5.23 -4.32
CA ALA A 212 13.67 4.90 -3.28
C ALA A 212 13.50 3.38 -3.11
N LEU A 213 13.45 2.63 -4.20
CA LEU A 213 13.37 1.17 -4.18
C LEU A 213 14.67 0.55 -3.66
N PHE A 214 15.82 1.06 -4.10
CA PHE A 214 17.13 0.66 -3.60
C PHE A 214 17.23 0.86 -2.09
N ALA A 215 16.86 2.04 -1.60
CA ALA A 215 16.87 2.37 -0.18
C ALA A 215 15.96 1.44 0.63
N LEU A 216 14.74 1.18 0.13
CA LEU A 216 13.79 0.29 0.79
C LEU A 216 14.33 -1.13 0.94
N ILE A 217 14.80 -1.73 -0.16
CA ILE A 217 15.33 -3.11 -0.13
C ILE A 217 16.56 -3.17 0.79
N THR A 218 17.43 -2.16 0.73
CA THR A 218 18.62 -2.07 1.57
C THR A 218 18.25 -1.99 3.05
N ASP A 219 17.33 -1.11 3.44
CA ASP A 219 16.87 -1.00 4.83
C ASP A 219 16.18 -2.30 5.29
N LEU A 220 15.28 -2.87 4.48
CA LEU A 220 14.61 -4.12 4.84
C LEU A 220 15.62 -5.24 5.08
N LYS A 221 16.69 -5.30 4.30
CA LYS A 221 17.78 -6.26 4.51
C LYS A 221 18.60 -5.95 5.76
N GLN A 222 18.97 -4.69 5.98
CA GLN A 222 19.73 -4.26 7.17
C GLN A 222 18.98 -4.49 8.48
N HIS A 223 17.65 -4.56 8.42
CA HIS A 223 16.79 -4.83 9.56
C HIS A 223 16.29 -6.28 9.65
N ASP A 224 16.83 -7.21 8.83
CA ASP A 224 16.42 -8.62 8.77
C ASP A 224 14.92 -8.83 8.48
N LEU A 225 14.31 -7.87 7.77
CA LEU A 225 12.89 -7.90 7.40
C LEU A 225 12.67 -8.47 6.00
N LEU A 226 13.66 -8.35 5.11
CA LEU A 226 13.53 -8.74 3.70
C LEU A 226 13.14 -10.21 3.54
N ASP A 227 13.71 -11.11 4.34
CA ASP A 227 13.40 -12.55 4.31
C ASP A 227 11.95 -12.88 4.67
N SER A 228 11.24 -11.93 5.32
CA SER A 228 9.83 -12.05 5.72
C SER A 228 8.91 -11.11 4.92
N THR A 229 9.45 -10.39 3.93
CA THR A 229 8.74 -9.35 3.20
C THR A 229 8.83 -9.57 1.69
N ILE A 230 7.70 -9.72 1.03
CA ILE A 230 7.61 -9.68 -0.42
C ILE A 230 7.46 -8.23 -0.86
N VAL A 231 8.41 -7.75 -1.65
CA VAL A 231 8.35 -6.45 -2.32
C VAL A 231 7.97 -6.68 -3.78
N LEU A 232 6.73 -6.34 -4.14
CA LEU A 232 6.21 -6.45 -5.50
C LEU A 232 6.21 -5.08 -6.16
N VAL A 233 6.83 -4.98 -7.33
CA VAL A 233 6.82 -3.78 -8.17
C VAL A 233 6.06 -4.15 -9.45
N LEU A 234 4.94 -3.48 -9.73
CA LEU A 234 4.04 -3.86 -10.82
C LEU A 234 3.46 -2.65 -11.54
N GLY A 235 3.41 -2.71 -12.88
CA GLY A 235 2.71 -1.78 -13.75
C GLY A 235 1.28 -2.22 -14.11
N GLU A 236 0.43 -1.31 -14.59
CA GLU A 236 -0.93 -1.67 -15.03
C GLU A 236 -0.98 -2.26 -16.44
N PHE A 237 -0.25 -1.65 -17.36
CA PHE A 237 0.00 -2.09 -18.73
C PHE A 237 1.21 -1.31 -19.26
N GLY A 238 1.79 -1.77 -20.37
CA GLY A 238 2.85 -1.04 -21.05
C GLY A 238 2.40 -0.48 -22.39
N ARG A 239 3.21 0.42 -22.96
CA ARG A 239 3.07 0.87 -24.35
C ARG A 239 4.22 0.38 -25.19
N THR A 240 3.91 -0.05 -26.40
CA THR A 240 4.93 -0.30 -27.43
C THR A 240 5.29 1.05 -28.04
N PRO A 241 6.58 1.44 -28.09
CA PRO A 241 6.98 2.65 -28.78
C PRO A 241 6.63 2.54 -30.27
N THR A 242 5.57 3.19 -30.72
CA THR A 242 5.29 3.36 -32.15
C THR A 242 5.89 4.67 -32.60
N SER A 243 6.96 4.62 -33.39
CA SER A 243 7.50 5.77 -34.11
C SER A 243 6.50 6.22 -35.18
N ILE A 244 5.57 7.09 -34.84
CA ILE A 244 4.82 7.86 -35.84
C ILE A 244 5.73 9.02 -36.22
N HIS A 245 6.69 8.76 -37.12
CA HIS A 245 7.49 9.70 -37.95
C HIS A 245 8.93 9.25 -38.14
N SER A 246 9.14 8.20 -38.93
CA SER A 246 10.38 8.08 -39.71
C SER A 246 10.01 7.84 -41.18
N THR A 247 9.68 8.91 -41.89
CA THR A 247 9.96 8.96 -43.32
C THR A 247 11.47 9.17 -43.45
N ASP A 248 12.24 8.10 -43.29
CA ASP A 248 13.59 8.07 -43.81
C ASP A 248 13.92 6.64 -44.25
N GLU A 249 13.81 6.42 -45.56
CA GLU A 249 14.35 5.27 -46.25
C GLU A 249 15.87 5.39 -46.26
N THR A 250 16.57 5.04 -45.17
CA THR A 250 17.95 4.52 -45.20
C THR A 250 18.45 4.30 -43.78
N THR A 251 18.49 3.04 -43.34
CA THR A 251 19.66 2.36 -42.77
C THR A 251 19.19 1.05 -42.12
N GLY A 252 19.87 -0.04 -42.49
CA GLY A 252 19.52 -1.38 -42.05
C GLY A 252 19.93 -1.69 -40.61
N LEU A 253 19.30 -2.74 -40.10
CA LEU A 253 19.82 -3.65 -39.06
C LEU A 253 20.39 -2.98 -37.81
N MET A 254 19.50 -2.45 -36.98
CA MET A 254 19.64 -2.53 -35.53
C MET A 254 18.34 -3.12 -35.00
N ASP A 255 18.38 -4.39 -34.60
CA ASP A 255 17.34 -5.00 -33.78
C ASP A 255 17.26 -4.22 -32.46
N THR A 256 16.41 -3.19 -32.45
CA THR A 256 16.06 -2.46 -31.24
C THR A 256 15.30 -3.43 -30.37
N VAL A 257 15.97 -3.95 -29.34
CA VAL A 257 15.36 -4.68 -28.24
C VAL A 257 14.25 -3.81 -27.67
N ALA A 258 13.01 -4.10 -28.06
CA ALA A 258 11.82 -3.47 -27.51
C ALA A 258 11.68 -3.96 -26.06
N LEU A 259 12.29 -3.23 -25.12
CA LEU A 259 11.89 -3.29 -23.73
C LEU A 259 10.47 -2.73 -23.68
N SER A 260 9.49 -3.58 -23.35
CA SER A 260 8.12 -3.13 -23.11
C SER A 260 8.16 -2.10 -21.98
N GLU A 261 7.84 -0.86 -22.30
CA GLU A 261 7.80 0.23 -21.33
C GLU A 261 6.56 0.04 -20.47
N GLU A 262 6.73 -0.43 -19.23
CA GLU A 262 5.65 -0.66 -18.27
C GLU A 262 5.23 0.69 -17.64
N GLU A 263 3.95 1.06 -17.80
CA GLU A 263 3.36 2.28 -17.27
C GLU A 263 2.71 2.02 -15.90
N ALA A 264 2.87 3.01 -15.01
CA ALA A 264 2.35 3.12 -13.64
C ALA A 264 2.82 2.06 -12.64
N TRP A 265 4.02 2.25 -12.09
CA TRP A 265 4.52 1.37 -11.02
C TRP A 265 3.77 1.57 -9.69
N GLN A 266 3.16 0.49 -9.24
CA GLN A 266 2.70 0.26 -7.88
C GLN A 266 3.72 -0.61 -7.17
N LEU A 267 4.23 -0.11 -6.05
CA LEU A 267 5.02 -0.90 -5.10
C LEU A 267 4.05 -1.44 -4.04
N ALA A 268 3.84 -2.75 -4.03
CA ALA A 268 3.10 -3.44 -2.96
C ALA A 268 4.10 -4.19 -2.08
N VAL A 269 4.20 -3.78 -0.82
CA VAL A 269 5.00 -4.45 0.20
C VAL A 269 4.06 -5.32 1.03
N CYS A 270 4.27 -6.62 0.95
CA CYS A 270 3.49 -7.64 1.65
C CYS A 270 4.39 -8.28 2.71
N TRP A 271 3.99 -8.21 3.98
CA TRP A 271 4.76 -8.77 5.09
C TRP A 271 4.07 -10.00 5.66
N GLU A 272 4.77 -11.14 5.64
CA GLU A 272 4.35 -12.35 6.33
C GLU A 272 5.21 -12.50 7.60
N PRO A 273 4.62 -12.74 8.79
CA PRO A 273 5.45 -12.93 9.97
C PRO A 273 6.25 -14.23 9.81
N PRO A 274 7.49 -14.32 10.32
CA PRO A 274 8.24 -15.56 10.30
C PRO A 274 7.41 -16.67 10.96
N ILE A 275 7.39 -17.84 10.33
CA ILE A 275 6.74 -19.02 10.87
C ILE A 275 7.45 -19.36 12.19
N PRO A 276 6.77 -19.36 13.36
CA PRO A 276 7.42 -19.76 14.59
C PRO A 276 7.93 -21.20 14.44
N PRO A 277 9.12 -21.54 14.99
CA PRO A 277 9.64 -22.89 14.89
C PRO A 277 8.60 -23.87 15.45
N ALA A 278 8.39 -24.97 14.73
CA ALA A 278 7.47 -26.01 15.15
C ALA A 278 7.77 -26.38 16.61
N GLN A 279 6.78 -26.21 17.50
CA GLN A 279 6.91 -26.72 18.86
C GLN A 279 7.07 -28.23 18.75
N THR A 280 8.29 -28.72 18.96
CA THR A 280 8.54 -30.13 19.24
C THR A 280 7.76 -30.46 20.50
N GLN A 281 6.62 -31.14 20.34
CA GLN A 281 5.96 -31.81 21.45
C GLN A 281 6.97 -32.81 21.99
N THR A 282 7.59 -32.46 23.11
CA THR A 282 8.28 -33.43 23.94
C THR A 282 7.18 -34.28 24.58
N ASP A 283 6.87 -35.41 23.95
CA ASP A 283 6.13 -36.50 24.57
C ASP A 283 6.86 -36.88 25.86
N THR A 284 6.30 -36.44 26.98
CA THR A 284 6.64 -36.95 28.31
C THR A 284 5.54 -37.94 28.67
N SER A 285 5.64 -39.13 28.11
CA SER A 285 4.93 -40.31 28.61
C SER A 285 5.57 -40.72 29.93
N SER A 286 4.82 -40.49 31.01
CA SER A 286 4.96 -41.17 32.31
C SER A 286 4.03 -42.37 32.35
#